data_AF-A0A2A4WC37-F1
#
_entry.id   AF-A0A2A4WC37-F1
#
_cell.length_a   1.000
_cell.length_b   1.000
_cell.length_c   1.000
_cell.angle_alpha   90.00
_cell.angle_beta   90.00
_cell.angle_gamma   90.00
#
_symmetry.space_group_name_H-M   'P 1'
#
loop_
_entity.id
_entity.type
_entity.pdbx_description
1 polymer ?
#
loop_
_entity_poly.entity_id
_entity_poly.type
_entity_poly.pdbx_seq_one_letter_code
_entity_poly.pdbx_strand_id
1 'polypeptide(L)'
;MLARREHSERELWQKLLKKGFEHEDIEATLAEFKENNWQSDERFAESYSRSRIHSGVGPVRIQYELKERGVDTSMNQVFDEEPDWQRLLNELNTKKYGQQPPDDMKERAKRTRFFQHKGYTHDMIKQLFNQMS
;
A
#
# COMPACT_ATOMS: atom_id res chain seq x y z
N MET A 1 20.20 12.66 -3.13
CA MET A 1 20.31 11.20 -3.02
C MET A 1 18.95 10.56 -3.29
N LEU A 2 18.73 10.11 -4.53
CA LEU A 2 17.63 9.20 -4.91
C LEU A 2 17.99 7.72 -4.61
N ALA A 3 19.23 7.46 -4.18
CA ALA A 3 19.86 6.14 -4.22
C ALA A 3 19.44 5.11 -3.13
N ARG A 4 18.31 5.28 -2.42
CA ARG A 4 17.91 4.31 -1.38
C ARG A 4 16.51 3.72 -1.54
N ARG A 5 15.62 4.38 -2.28
CA ARG A 5 14.28 3.87 -2.62
C ARG A 5 13.67 4.69 -3.75
N GLU A 6 12.71 4.10 -4.45
CA GLU A 6 11.84 4.84 -5.36
C GLU A 6 11.10 5.97 -4.62
N HIS A 7 10.84 7.05 -5.35
CA HIS A 7 10.09 8.20 -4.88
C HIS A 7 9.00 8.54 -5.89
N SER A 8 7.80 8.85 -5.41
CA SER A 8 6.81 9.48 -6.28
C SER A 8 7.26 10.89 -6.65
N GLU A 9 6.76 11.37 -7.78
CA GLU A 9 6.99 12.74 -8.21
C GLU A 9 6.59 13.74 -7.11
N ARG A 10 5.43 13.53 -6.47
CA ARG A 10 4.95 14.37 -5.37
C ARG A 10 5.89 14.34 -4.16
N GLU A 11 6.48 13.18 -3.82
CA GLU A 11 7.48 13.12 -2.74
C GLU A 11 8.72 13.96 -3.07
N LEU A 12 9.19 13.92 -4.32
CA LEU A 12 10.35 14.71 -4.76
C LEU A 12 10.03 16.20 -4.82
N TRP A 13 8.89 16.57 -5.39
CA TRP A 13 8.37 17.92 -5.42
C TRP A 13 8.35 18.54 -4.02
N GLN A 14 7.71 17.87 -3.06
CA GLN A 14 7.62 18.36 -1.68
C GLN A 14 8.99 18.48 -1.01
N LYS A 15 9.93 17.58 -1.32
CA LYS A 15 11.30 17.65 -0.79
C LYS A 15 12.09 18.82 -1.35
N LEU A 16 11.95 19.10 -2.65
CA LEU A 16 12.65 20.21 -3.30
C LEU A 16 12.07 21.55 -2.85
N LEU A 17 10.74 21.68 -2.76
CA LEU A 17 10.12 22.87 -2.17
C LEU A 17 10.60 23.14 -0.74
N LYS A 18 10.68 22.11 0.11
CA LYS A 18 11.20 22.25 1.48
C LYS A 18 12.67 22.68 1.55
N LYS A 19 13.43 22.52 0.47
CA LYS A 19 14.81 22.99 0.36
C LYS A 19 14.92 24.41 -0.18
N GLY A 20 13.81 25.04 -0.56
CA GLY A 20 13.77 26.41 -1.07
C GLY A 20 14.04 26.56 -2.56
N PHE A 21 13.87 25.50 -3.35
CA PHE A 21 13.92 25.61 -4.81
C PHE A 21 12.63 26.23 -5.34
N GLU A 22 12.75 27.03 -6.41
CA GLU A 22 11.61 27.64 -7.09
C GLU A 22 10.79 26.61 -7.86
N HIS A 23 9.51 26.90 -8.06
CA HIS A 23 8.57 25.97 -8.71
C HIS A 23 9.03 25.57 -10.13
N GLU A 24 9.47 26.54 -10.94
CA GLU A 24 9.89 26.32 -12.33
C GLU A 24 11.13 25.39 -12.41
N ASP A 25 12.09 25.56 -11.52
CA ASP A 25 13.29 24.72 -11.45
C ASP A 25 12.93 23.28 -11.07
N ILE A 26 11.96 23.11 -10.17
CA ILE A 26 11.47 21.79 -9.75
C ILE A 26 10.76 21.09 -10.91
N GLU A 27 9.89 21.79 -11.64
CA GLU A 27 9.20 21.25 -12.82
C GLU A 27 10.18 20.77 -13.87
N ALA A 28 11.17 21.61 -14.24
CA ALA A 28 12.19 21.25 -15.22
C ALA A 28 13.02 20.04 -14.77
N THR A 29 13.44 20.01 -13.50
CA THR A 29 14.23 18.90 -12.94
C THR A 29 13.43 17.59 -12.93
N LEU A 30 12.16 17.62 -12.56
CA LEU A 30 11.33 16.42 -12.53
C LEU A 30 10.99 15.91 -13.93
N ALA A 31 10.83 16.80 -14.90
CA ALA A 31 10.69 16.43 -16.31
C ALA A 31 11.94 15.67 -16.79
N GLU A 32 13.15 16.19 -16.51
CA GLU A 32 14.41 15.52 -16.82
C GLU A 32 14.51 14.15 -16.13
N PHE A 33 14.10 14.06 -14.85
CA PHE A 33 14.16 12.79 -14.11
C PHE A 33 13.23 11.73 -14.71
N LYS A 34 12.05 12.13 -15.19
CA LYS A 34 11.12 11.23 -15.87
C LYS A 34 11.66 10.79 -17.22
N GLU A 35 12.18 11.73 -18.02
CA GLU A 35 12.75 11.43 -19.34
C GLU A 35 13.94 10.46 -19.24
N ASN A 36 14.81 10.66 -18.25
CA ASN A 36 15.93 9.76 -17.97
C ASN A 36 15.52 8.51 -17.18
N ASN A 37 14.23 8.33 -16.91
CA ASN A 37 13.68 7.21 -16.14
C ASN A 37 14.29 7.06 -14.73
N TRP A 38 14.81 8.14 -14.15
CA TRP A 38 15.31 8.20 -12.76
C TRP A 38 14.17 8.32 -11.74
N GLN A 39 13.02 8.80 -12.18
CA GLN A 39 11.77 8.83 -11.43
C GLN A 39 10.70 8.08 -12.23
N SER A 40 9.94 7.20 -11.57
CA SER A 40 8.80 6.50 -12.15
C SER A 40 7.76 6.24 -11.06
N ASP A 41 6.56 6.80 -11.23
CA ASP A 41 5.45 6.57 -10.30
C ASP A 41 4.96 5.12 -10.33
N GLU A 42 5.15 4.42 -11.45
CA GLU A 42 4.84 2.99 -11.59
C GLU A 42 5.79 2.14 -10.73
N ARG A 43 7.11 2.31 -10.88
CA ARG A 43 8.11 1.61 -10.04
C ARG A 43 7.94 1.98 -8.57
N PHE A 44 7.60 3.23 -8.29
CA PHE A 44 7.27 3.67 -6.95
C PHE A 44 6.06 2.91 -6.39
N ALA A 45 4.97 2.82 -7.15
CA ALA A 45 3.74 2.17 -6.72
C ALA A 45 3.99 0.69 -6.41
N GLU A 46 4.70 -0.02 -7.28
CA GLU A 46 5.03 -1.43 -7.10
C GLU A 46 5.92 -1.63 -5.86
N SER A 47 7.02 -0.90 -5.76
CA SER A 47 7.97 -1.00 -4.63
C SER A 47 7.32 -0.66 -3.29
N TYR A 48 6.55 0.42 -3.26
CA TYR A 48 5.79 0.84 -2.07
C TYR A 48 4.78 -0.25 -1.68
N SER A 49 3.98 -0.73 -2.62
CA SER A 49 2.96 -1.74 -2.36
C SER A 49 3.56 -3.05 -1.84
N ARG A 50 4.68 -3.52 -2.40
CA ARG A 50 5.44 -4.68 -1.87
C ARG A 50 5.85 -4.48 -0.40
N SER A 51 6.39 -3.30 -0.07
CA SER A 51 6.77 -2.97 1.31
C SER A 51 5.56 -2.99 2.26
N ARG A 52 4.39 -2.54 1.80
CA ARG A 52 3.16 -2.50 2.60
C ARG A 52 2.54 -3.88 2.78
N ILE A 53 2.56 -4.71 1.73
CA ILE A 53 2.19 -6.13 1.80
C ILE A 53 3.02 -6.85 2.86
N HIS A 54 4.35 -6.67 2.85
CA HIS A 54 5.23 -7.25 3.87
C HIS A 54 4.88 -6.79 5.31
N SER A 55 4.30 -5.60 5.46
CA SER A 55 3.82 -5.05 6.73
C SER A 55 2.39 -5.51 7.11
N GLY A 56 1.81 -6.43 6.33
CA GLY A 56 0.45 -6.97 6.52
C GLY A 56 -0.64 -5.93 6.27
N VAL A 57 -0.43 -5.05 5.29
CA VAL A 57 -1.41 -4.03 4.88
C VAL A 57 -2.14 -4.53 3.64
N GLY A 58 -3.45 -4.41 3.66
CA GLY A 58 -4.36 -4.84 2.59
C GLY A 58 -4.55 -3.81 1.48
N PRO A 59 -5.24 -4.21 0.40
CA PRO A 59 -5.28 -3.49 -0.87
C PRO A 59 -5.88 -2.09 -0.76
N VAL A 60 -6.97 -1.93 -0.01
CA VAL A 60 -7.69 -0.65 0.11
C VAL A 60 -6.80 0.42 0.72
N ARG A 61 -6.04 0.04 1.77
CA ARG A 61 -5.16 0.98 2.45
C ARG A 61 -3.92 1.30 1.63
N ILE A 62 -3.38 0.32 0.89
CA ILE A 62 -2.26 0.57 -0.03
C ILE A 62 -2.67 1.58 -1.09
N GLN A 63 -3.81 1.37 -1.74
CA GLN A 63 -4.33 2.28 -2.77
C GLN A 63 -4.53 3.70 -2.22
N TYR A 64 -5.14 3.83 -1.04
CA TYR A 64 -5.28 5.12 -0.38
C TYR A 64 -3.92 5.80 -0.10
N GLU A 65 -2.95 5.04 0.41
CA GLU A 65 -1.62 5.56 0.70
C GLU A 65 -0.83 5.98 -0.55
N LEU A 66 -1.03 5.31 -1.69
CA LEU A 66 -0.49 5.69 -3.00
C LEU A 66 -1.11 7.00 -3.50
N LYS A 67 -2.43 7.15 -3.38
CA LYS A 67 -3.14 8.37 -3.77
C LYS A 67 -2.68 9.60 -2.99
N GLU A 68 -2.49 9.46 -1.68
CA GLU A 68 -1.92 10.53 -0.83
C GLU A 68 -0.50 10.94 -1.27
N ARG A 69 0.22 10.04 -1.93
CA ARG A 69 1.56 10.23 -2.51
C ARG A 69 1.52 10.65 -3.98
N GLY A 70 0.35 11.01 -4.49
CA GLY A 70 0.19 11.55 -5.84
C GLY A 70 0.08 10.49 -6.93
N VAL A 71 0.02 9.20 -6.57
CA VAL A 71 -0.11 8.12 -7.54
C VAL A 71 -1.54 7.59 -7.50
N ASP A 72 -2.35 8.00 -8.48
CA ASP A 72 -3.72 7.52 -8.64
C ASP A 72 -3.73 6.29 -9.56
N THR A 73 -3.68 5.11 -8.95
CA THR A 73 -3.64 3.82 -9.65
C THR A 73 -4.54 2.80 -8.96
N SER A 74 -4.99 1.81 -9.71
CA SER A 74 -5.73 0.66 -9.16
C SER A 74 -4.76 -0.45 -8.77
N MET A 75 -5.11 -1.27 -7.76
CA MET A 75 -4.25 -2.38 -7.36
C MET A 75 -3.97 -3.38 -8.49
N ASN A 76 -4.90 -3.50 -9.44
CA ASN A 76 -4.78 -4.37 -10.62
C ASN A 76 -3.78 -3.83 -11.66
N GLN A 77 -3.37 -2.56 -11.56
CA GLN A 77 -2.38 -1.93 -12.43
C GLN A 77 -1.01 -1.82 -11.76
N VAL A 78 -0.94 -2.02 -10.43
CA VAL A 78 0.32 -1.93 -9.68
C VAL A 78 1.19 -3.16 -9.88
N PHE A 79 0.57 -4.31 -10.14
CA PHE A 79 1.26 -5.58 -10.27
C PHE A 79 0.86 -6.27 -11.57
N ASP A 80 1.82 -6.88 -12.25
CA ASP A 80 1.55 -7.77 -13.39
C ASP A 80 0.73 -8.99 -12.97
N GLU A 81 1.01 -9.50 -11.77
CA GLU A 81 0.26 -10.59 -11.12
C GLU A 81 -0.27 -10.09 -9.76
N GLU A 82 -1.59 -10.11 -9.60
CA GLU A 82 -2.22 -9.61 -8.39
C GLU A 82 -1.84 -10.45 -7.15
N PRO A 83 -1.45 -9.83 -6.03
CA PRO A 83 -1.21 -10.55 -4.79
C PRO A 83 -2.45 -11.34 -4.36
N ASP A 84 -2.25 -12.58 -3.88
CA ASP A 84 -3.32 -13.33 -3.23
C ASP A 84 -3.65 -12.70 -1.86
N TRP A 85 -4.54 -11.72 -1.90
CA TRP A 85 -4.93 -10.95 -0.74
C TRP A 85 -5.63 -11.81 0.33
N GLN A 86 -6.35 -12.86 -0.08
CA GLN A 86 -7.03 -13.75 0.85
C GLN A 86 -6.00 -14.60 1.61
N ARG A 87 -4.99 -15.14 0.91
CA ARG A 87 -3.87 -15.84 1.55
C ARG A 87 -3.10 -14.92 2.51
N LEU A 88 -2.79 -13.69 2.10
CA LEU A 88 -2.11 -12.71 2.96
C LEU A 88 -2.94 -12.38 4.21
N LEU A 89 -4.26 -12.28 4.09
CA LEU A 89 -5.16 -12.09 5.23
C LEU A 89 -5.15 -13.30 6.18
N ASN A 90 -5.18 -14.52 5.64
CA ASN A 90 -5.08 -15.76 6.41
C ASN A 90 -3.75 -15.86 7.19
N GLU A 91 -2.63 -15.52 6.54
CA GLU A 91 -1.30 -15.48 7.16
C GLU A 91 -1.25 -14.44 8.29
N LEU A 92 -1.79 -13.23 8.04
CA LEU A 92 -1.87 -12.18 9.04
C LEU A 92 -2.75 -12.57 10.24
N ASN A 93 -3.89 -13.22 9.98
CA ASN A 93 -4.75 -13.76 11.03
C ASN A 93 -4.00 -14.79 11.86
N THR A 94 -3.39 -15.79 11.20
CA THR A 94 -2.65 -16.87 11.87
C THR A 94 -1.53 -16.31 12.75
N LYS A 95 -0.76 -15.35 12.25
CA LYS A 95 0.33 -14.70 13.00
C LYS A 95 -0.17 -13.97 14.25
N LYS A 96 -1.38 -13.42 14.24
CA LYS A 96 -1.90 -12.55 15.32
C LYS A 96 -2.83 -13.26 16.29
N TYR A 97 -3.69 -14.13 15.79
CA TYR A 97 -4.78 -14.76 16.53
C TYR A 97 -4.72 -16.30 16.47
N GLY A 98 -3.79 -16.88 15.70
CA GLY A 98 -3.75 -18.32 15.44
C GLY A 98 -4.85 -18.76 14.47
N GLN A 99 -5.09 -20.08 14.44
CA GLN A 99 -6.07 -20.70 13.54
C GLN A 99 -7.47 -20.85 14.15
N GLN A 100 -7.63 -20.55 15.45
CA GLN A 100 -8.90 -20.71 16.13
C GLN A 100 -9.91 -19.65 15.68
N PRO A 101 -11.20 -20.00 15.48
CA PRO A 101 -12.23 -19.02 15.23
C PRO A 101 -12.36 -18.02 16.40
N PRO A 102 -13.02 -16.87 16.20
CA PRO A 102 -13.35 -16.00 17.32
C PRO A 102 -14.25 -16.71 18.35
N ASP A 103 -13.95 -16.56 19.64
CA ASP A 103 -14.67 -17.20 20.74
C ASP A 103 -16.11 -16.67 20.85
N ASP A 104 -16.29 -15.37 20.59
CA ASP A 104 -17.59 -14.70 20.67
C ASP A 104 -17.74 -13.57 19.64
N MET A 105 -18.93 -12.95 19.61
CA MET A 105 -19.23 -11.83 18.72
C MET A 105 -18.37 -10.58 19.02
N LYS A 106 -17.96 -10.39 20.27
CA LYS A 106 -17.13 -9.25 20.68
C LYS A 106 -15.71 -9.39 20.14
N GLU A 107 -15.15 -10.60 20.18
CA GLU A 107 -13.87 -10.93 19.60
C GLU A 107 -13.92 -10.87 18.08
N ARG A 108 -14.96 -11.42 17.45
CA ARG A 108 -15.17 -11.28 16.00
C ARG A 108 -15.14 -9.81 15.58
N ALA A 109 -15.86 -8.94 16.27
CA ALA A 109 -15.86 -7.51 16.00
C ALA A 109 -14.49 -6.86 16.21
N LYS A 110 -13.72 -7.28 17.24
CA LYS A 110 -12.34 -6.84 17.47
C LYS A 110 -11.42 -7.24 16.32
N ARG A 111 -11.48 -8.49 15.86
CA ARG A 111 -10.69 -9.00 14.72
C ARG A 111 -11.06 -8.27 13.43
N THR A 112 -12.36 -8.08 13.14
CA THR A 112 -12.85 -7.29 11.99
C THR A 112 -12.27 -5.89 11.96
N ARG A 113 -12.38 -5.12 13.05
CA ARG A 113 -11.83 -3.76 13.12
C ARG A 113 -10.33 -3.71 12.85
N PHE A 114 -9.59 -4.71 13.35
CA PHE A 114 -8.16 -4.80 13.08
C PHE A 114 -7.87 -5.00 11.58
N PHE A 115 -8.55 -5.94 10.91
CA PHE A 115 -8.32 -6.21 9.48
C PHE A 115 -8.82 -5.06 8.59
N GLN A 116 -9.93 -4.41 8.96
CA GLN A 116 -10.37 -3.18 8.28
C GLN A 116 -9.35 -2.06 8.42
N HIS A 117 -8.79 -1.84 9.62
CA HIS A 117 -7.72 -0.86 9.81
C HIS A 117 -6.46 -1.21 9.00
N LYS A 118 -6.20 -2.51 8.78
CA LYS A 118 -5.15 -2.97 7.90
C LYS A 118 -5.48 -2.79 6.42
N GLY A 119 -6.71 -2.50 6.03
CA GLY A 119 -7.11 -2.22 4.65
C GLY A 119 -7.68 -3.42 3.91
N TYR A 120 -8.14 -4.46 4.63
CA TYR A 120 -8.87 -5.57 4.04
C TYR A 120 -10.36 -5.26 3.95
N THR A 121 -11.01 -5.70 2.87
CA THR A 121 -12.43 -5.44 2.64
C THR A 121 -13.31 -6.27 3.56
N HIS A 122 -14.56 -5.85 3.73
CA HIS A 122 -15.54 -6.59 4.51
C HIS A 122 -15.73 -8.03 3.98
N ASP A 123 -15.76 -8.21 2.67
CA ASP A 123 -16.01 -9.52 2.05
C ASP A 123 -14.87 -10.50 2.28
N MET A 124 -13.63 -10.04 2.19
CA MET A 124 -12.45 -10.84 2.54
C MET A 124 -12.47 -11.29 4.01
N ILE A 125 -12.84 -10.37 4.91
CA ILE A 125 -12.94 -10.66 6.35
C ILE A 125 -14.08 -11.64 6.63
N LYS A 126 -15.21 -11.50 5.94
CA LYS A 126 -16.33 -12.45 6.02
C LYS A 126 -15.91 -13.84 5.53
N GLN A 127 -15.21 -13.90 4.40
CA GLN A 127 -14.68 -15.14 3.85
C GLN A 127 -13.68 -15.81 4.80
N LEU A 128 -12.77 -15.03 5.41
CA LEU A 128 -11.84 -15.51 6.43
C LEU A 128 -12.59 -16.25 7.55
N PHE A 129 -13.61 -15.63 8.15
CA PHE A 129 -14.33 -16.27 9.26
C PHE A 129 -15.17 -17.48 8.82
N ASN A 130 -15.72 -17.46 7.62
CA ASN A 130 -16.45 -18.60 7.07
C ASN A 130 -15.55 -19.83 6.83
N GLN A 131 -14.26 -19.63 6.56
CA GLN A 131 -13.30 -20.73 6.40
C GLN A 131 -12.84 -21.33 7.73
N MET A 132 -13.13 -20.67 8.86
CA MET A 132 -12.73 -21.09 10.21
C MET A 132 -13.88 -21.73 11.01
N SER A 133 -15.11 -21.70 10.46
CA SER A 133 -16.31 -22.29 11.07
C SER A 133 -16.50 -23.72 10.59
#